data_AF-A0A969BW71-F1
#
_entry.id   AF-A0A969BW71-F1
#
_cell.length_a   1.000
_cell.length_b   1.000
_cell.length_c   1.000
_cell.angle_alpha   90.00
_cell.angle_beta   90.00
_cell.angle_gamma   90.00
#
_symmetry.space_group_name_H-M   'P 1'
#
loop_
_entity.id
_entity.type
_entity.pdbx_description
1 polymer ?
#
loop_
_entity_poly.entity_id
_entity_poly.type
_entity_poly.pdbx_seq_one_letter_code
_entity_poly.pdbx_strand_id
1 'polypeptide(L)'
;MDEHYLSDRFYLGFLVFTLLSAALFLLWRARAKSSQTQEQNKVLTLMACLAAMATLAFVWYNLQFEQHQGRYLYPALVPIATAISLGWHFALRRFALLQRWLWLDFVLVFAALDVYLLLRVILPQMKA
;
A
#
# COMPACT_ATOMS: atom_id res chain seq x y z
N MET A 1 3.01 21.39 23.49
CA MET A 1 2.98 19.97 23.09
C MET A 1 3.59 19.94 21.71
N ASP A 2 4.90 19.71 21.63
CA ASP A 2 5.61 19.72 20.36
C ASP A 2 5.36 18.37 19.69
N GLU A 3 4.33 18.32 18.83
CA GLU A 3 4.07 17.15 18.00
C GLU A 3 5.34 16.87 17.18
N HIS A 4 5.97 15.72 17.43
CA HIS A 4 7.08 15.21 16.62
C HIS A 4 6.54 14.85 15.23
N TYR A 5 6.35 15.86 14.38
CA TYR A 5 6.05 15.63 12.97
C TYR A 5 7.24 14.89 12.35
N LEU A 6 6.93 13.82 11.64
CA LEU A 6 7.91 13.10 10.84
C LEU A 6 8.55 14.11 9.87
N SER A 7 9.89 14.14 9.74
CA SER A 7 10.53 15.18 8.93
C SER A 7 9.93 15.25 7.52
N ASP A 8 9.74 16.45 6.96
CA ASP A 8 9.11 16.70 5.65
C ASP A 8 9.63 15.80 4.52
N ARG A 9 10.89 15.38 4.61
CA ARG A 9 11.54 14.45 3.67
C ARG A 9 10.84 13.10 3.60
N PHE A 10 10.34 12.58 4.72
CA PHE A 10 9.60 11.33 4.75
C PHE A 10 8.24 11.49 4.10
N TYR A 11 7.51 12.57 4.37
CA TYR A 11 6.25 12.86 3.70
C TYR A 11 6.42 13.01 2.19
N LEU A 12 7.48 13.70 1.76
CA LEU A 12 7.84 13.82 0.35
C LEU A 12 8.17 12.45 -0.25
N GLY A 13 8.92 11.61 0.47
CA GLY A 13 9.22 10.24 0.07
C GLY A 13 7.95 9.40 -0.13
N PHE A 14 7.01 9.46 0.81
CA PHE A 14 5.72 8.76 0.69
C PHE A 14 4.86 9.30 -0.45
N LEU A 15 4.85 10.62 -0.65
CA LEU A 15 4.13 11.25 -1.77
C LEU A 15 4.70 10.78 -3.10
N VAL A 16 6.03 10.85 -3.27
CA VAL A 16 6.71 10.39 -4.49
C VAL A 16 6.44 8.91 -4.73
N PHE A 17 6.55 8.06 -3.70
CA PHE A 17 6.23 6.64 -3.81
C PHE A 17 4.78 6.39 -4.24
N THR A 18 3.84 7.13 -3.66
CA THR A 18 2.41 7.00 -3.97
C THR A 18 2.12 7.43 -5.41
N LEU A 19 2.64 8.58 -5.84
CA LEU A 19 2.48 9.08 -7.21
C LEU A 19 3.14 8.15 -8.23
N LEU A 20 4.34 7.65 -7.93
CA LEU A 20 5.04 6.70 -8.78
C LEU A 20 4.25 5.40 -8.93
N SER A 21 3.73 4.86 -7.82
CA SER A 21 2.93 3.63 -7.83
C SER A 21 1.64 3.81 -8.65
N ALA A 22 0.97 4.97 -8.52
CA ALA A 22 -0.20 5.31 -9.31
C ALA A 22 0.15 5.41 -10.81
N ALA A 23 1.25 6.08 -11.16
CA ALA A 23 1.71 6.19 -12.55
C ALA A 23 2.02 4.81 -13.16
N LEU A 24 2.73 3.95 -12.42
CA LEU A 24 3.04 2.58 -12.86
C LEU A 24 1.77 1.74 -13.08
N PHE A 25 0.79 1.85 -12.19
CA PHE A 25 -0.50 1.17 -12.34
C PHE A 25 -1.26 1.66 -13.59
N LEU A 26 -1.31 2.97 -13.82
CA LEU A 26 -1.96 3.56 -15.00
C LEU A 26 -1.26 3.12 -16.30
N LEU A 27 0.08 3.11 -16.32
CA LEU A 27 0.86 2.62 -17.45
C LEU A 27 0.62 1.13 -17.72
N TRP A 28 0.58 0.32 -16.66
CA TRP A 28 0.20 -1.10 -16.77
C TRP A 28 -1.20 -1.26 -17.35
N ARG A 29 -2.19 -0.52 -16.83
CA ARG A 29 -3.59 -0.58 -17.30
C ARG A 29 -3.72 -0.19 -18.77
N ALA A 30 -3.01 0.85 -19.20
CA ALA A 30 -3.00 1.27 -20.61
C ALA A 30 -2.37 0.21 -21.53
N ARG A 31 -1.29 -0.44 -21.09
CA ARG A 31 -0.57 -1.48 -21.85
C ARG A 31 -1.27 -2.85 -21.84
N ALA A 32 -1.96 -3.19 -20.76
CA ALA A 32 -2.64 -4.47 -20.57
C ALA A 32 -4.06 -4.49 -21.13
N LYS A 33 -4.60 -3.34 -21.57
CA LYS A 33 -5.99 -3.21 -22.05
C LYS A 33 -6.32 -4.17 -23.19
N SER A 34 -5.37 -4.46 -24.08
CA SER A 34 -5.58 -5.36 -25.22
C SER A 34 -5.46 -6.85 -24.87
N SER A 35 -4.82 -7.20 -23.75
CA SER A 35 -4.56 -8.58 -23.35
C SER A 35 -5.43 -9.07 -22.19
N GLN A 36 -6.28 -8.20 -21.62
CA GLN A 36 -7.09 -8.53 -20.45
C GLN A 36 -8.38 -9.24 -20.82
N THR A 37 -8.68 -10.32 -20.09
CA THR A 37 -9.95 -11.04 -20.24
C THR A 37 -11.11 -10.22 -19.68
N GLN A 38 -12.34 -10.51 -20.14
CA GLN A 38 -13.54 -9.87 -19.59
C GLN A 38 -13.65 -10.07 -18.07
N GLU A 39 -13.29 -11.26 -17.56
CA GLU A 39 -13.32 -11.55 -16.13
C GLU A 39 -12.33 -10.68 -15.33
N GLN A 40 -11.11 -10.50 -15.83
CA GLN A 40 -10.14 -9.59 -15.19
C GLN A 40 -10.68 -8.16 -15.13
N ASN A 41 -11.33 -7.69 -16.20
CA ASN A 41 -11.95 -6.36 -16.21
C ASN A 41 -13.08 -6.24 -15.18
N LYS A 42 -13.92 -7.27 -15.00
CA LYS A 42 -14.95 -7.29 -13.96
C LYS A 42 -14.34 -7.18 -12.56
N VAL A 43 -13.30 -7.97 -12.28
CA VAL A 43 -12.60 -7.94 -10.99
C VAL A 43 -11.99 -6.56 -10.72
N LEU A 44 -11.32 -5.95 -11.70
CA LEU A 44 -10.77 -4.60 -11.54
C LEU A 44 -11.86 -3.55 -11.29
N THR A 45 -12.99 -3.65 -11.96
CA THR A 45 -14.13 -2.76 -11.72
C THR A 45 -14.67 -2.94 -10.31
N LEU A 46 -14.83 -4.18 -9.83
CA LEU A 46 -15.26 -4.45 -8.45
C LEU A 46 -14.28 -3.88 -7.42
N MET A 47 -12.98 -4.03 -7.65
CA MET A 47 -11.93 -3.44 -6.80
C MET A 47 -12.00 -1.91 -6.79
N ALA A 48 -12.22 -1.29 -7.95
CA ALA A 48 -12.40 0.16 -8.05
C ALA A 48 -13.67 0.63 -7.32
N CYS A 49 -14.78 -0.09 -7.46
CA CYS A 49 -16.02 0.18 -6.73
C CYS A 49 -15.82 0.06 -5.21
N LEU A 50 -15.11 -0.97 -4.74
CA LEU A 50 -14.79 -1.15 -3.32
C LEU A 50 -13.97 0.04 -2.78
N ALA A 51 -12.93 0.45 -3.51
CA ALA A 51 -12.11 1.59 -3.14
C ALA A 51 -12.94 2.89 -3.08
N ALA A 52 -13.79 3.12 -4.08
CA ALA A 52 -14.66 4.28 -4.15
C ALA A 52 -15.68 4.29 -2.99
N MET A 53 -16.36 3.17 -2.74
CA MET A 53 -17.32 3.05 -1.64
C MET A 53 -16.66 3.25 -0.27
N ALA A 54 -15.50 2.65 -0.04
CA ALA A 54 -14.75 2.82 1.20
C ALA A 54 -14.31 4.29 1.40
N THR A 55 -13.88 4.96 0.33
CA THR A 55 -13.50 6.38 0.37
C THR A 55 -14.72 7.27 0.62
N LEU A 56 -15.84 7.01 -0.05
CA LEU A 56 -17.09 7.73 0.17
C LEU A 56 -17.61 7.54 1.60
N ALA A 57 -17.54 6.32 2.13
CA ALA A 57 -17.89 6.04 3.52
C ALA A 57 -16.97 6.82 4.47
N PHE A 58 -15.66 6.80 4.24
CA PHE A 58 -14.72 7.60 5.03
C PHE A 58 -15.10 9.09 5.01
N VAL A 59 -15.28 9.70 3.83
CA VAL A 59 -15.68 11.12 3.72
C VAL A 59 -17.00 11.38 4.43
N TRP A 60 -18.00 10.53 4.23
CA TRP A 60 -19.30 10.66 4.88
C TRP A 60 -19.19 10.62 6.41
N TYR A 61 -18.45 9.65 6.96
CA TYR A 61 -18.24 9.54 8.41
C TYR A 61 -17.49 10.76 8.97
N ASN A 62 -16.49 11.27 8.26
CA ASN A 62 -15.73 12.44 8.70
C ASN A 62 -16.55 13.74 8.64
N LEU A 63 -17.54 13.83 7.75
CA LEU A 63 -18.45 14.98 7.69
C LEU A 63 -19.51 14.94 8.80
N GLN A 64 -19.89 13.74 9.25
CA GLN A 64 -20.93 13.54 10.27
C GLN A 64 -20.37 13.51 11.70
N PHE A 65 -19.12 13.08 11.87
CA PHE A 65 -18.48 12.92 13.17
C PHE A 65 -17.08 13.56 13.12
N GLU A 66 -16.71 14.31 14.16
CA GLU A 66 -15.34 14.86 14.34
C GLU A 66 -14.30 13.77 14.72
N GLN A 67 -14.47 12.56 14.17
CA GLN A 67 -13.58 11.42 14.37
C GLN A 67 -12.82 11.17 13.07
N HIS A 68 -11.67 11.84 12.92
CA HIS A 68 -10.73 11.60 11.83
C HIS A 68 -9.96 10.28 12.03
N GLN A 69 -10.67 9.15 12.00
CA GLN A 69 -10.07 7.83 12.11
C GLN A 69 -9.84 7.23 10.72
N GLY A 70 -8.57 7.07 10.35
CA GLY A 70 -8.17 6.36 9.12
C GLY A 70 -8.62 4.89 9.07
N ARG A 71 -9.14 4.34 10.17
CA ARG A 71 -9.65 2.96 10.26
C ARG A 71 -10.73 2.65 9.22
N TYR A 72 -11.55 3.63 8.84
CA TYR A 72 -12.59 3.42 7.82
C TYR A 72 -12.02 3.17 6.41
N LEU A 73 -10.74 3.48 6.16
CA LEU A 73 -10.07 3.17 4.89
C LEU A 73 -9.49 1.75 4.82
N TYR A 74 -9.56 0.93 5.87
CA TYR A 74 -9.04 -0.44 5.84
C TYR A 74 -9.58 -1.29 4.67
N PRO A 75 -10.87 -1.22 4.30
CA PRO A 75 -11.38 -1.94 3.12
C PRO A 75 -10.76 -1.47 1.81
N ALA A 76 -10.34 -0.19 1.72
CA ALA A 76 -9.66 0.36 0.55
C ALA A 76 -8.20 -0.11 0.43
N LEU A 77 -7.60 -0.65 1.50
CA LEU A 77 -6.22 -1.14 1.44
C LEU A 77 -6.08 -2.31 0.46
N VAL A 78 -7.09 -3.17 0.34
CA VAL A 78 -7.07 -4.31 -0.59
C VAL A 78 -6.93 -3.86 -2.05
N PRO A 79 -7.81 -2.97 -2.59
CA PRO A 79 -7.67 -2.49 -3.96
C PRO A 79 -6.41 -1.62 -4.15
N ILE A 80 -6.02 -0.83 -3.14
CA ILE A 80 -4.79 -0.01 -3.22
C ILE A 80 -3.54 -0.91 -3.32
N ALA A 81 -3.41 -1.90 -2.43
CA ALA A 81 -2.28 -2.83 -2.43
C ALA A 81 -2.21 -3.62 -3.74
N THR A 82 -3.37 -4.02 -4.28
CA THR A 82 -3.45 -4.71 -5.58
C THR A 82 -2.96 -3.81 -6.72
N ALA A 83 -3.38 -2.55 -6.76
CA ALA A 83 -2.93 -1.58 -7.77
C ALA A 83 -1.42 -1.32 -7.70
N ILE A 84 -0.88 -1.12 -6.49
CA ILE A 84 0.55 -0.96 -6.25
C ILE A 84 1.32 -2.20 -6.74
N SER A 85 0.87 -3.40 -6.34
CA SER A 85 1.50 -4.67 -6.73
C SER A 85 1.56 -4.84 -8.24
N LEU A 86 0.45 -4.58 -8.95
CA LEU A 86 0.40 -4.67 -10.41
C LEU A 86 1.33 -3.65 -11.09
N GLY A 87 1.37 -2.40 -10.61
CA GLY A 87 2.25 -1.36 -11.14
C GLY A 87 3.73 -1.70 -10.98
N TRP A 88 4.14 -2.12 -9.79
CA TRP A 88 5.53 -2.49 -9.51
C TRP A 88 5.93 -3.80 -10.19
N HIS A 89 5.03 -4.79 -10.26
CA HIS A 89 5.27 -6.00 -11.05
C HIS A 89 5.50 -5.67 -12.53
N PHE A 90 4.73 -4.74 -13.09
CA PHE A 90 4.93 -4.27 -14.46
C PHE A 90 6.30 -3.61 -14.70
N ALA A 91 6.82 -2.86 -13.72
CA ALA A 91 8.15 -2.25 -13.79
C ALA A 91 9.27 -3.30 -13.63
N LEU A 92 9.12 -4.20 -12.66
CA LEU A 92 10.16 -5.15 -12.26
C LEU A 92 10.19 -6.42 -13.10
N ARG A 93 9.15 -6.73 -13.89
CA ARG A 93 9.13 -7.91 -14.77
C ARG A 93 10.31 -7.96 -15.76
N ARG A 94 10.95 -6.82 -16.04
CA ARG A 94 12.15 -6.76 -16.90
C ARG A 94 13.39 -7.33 -16.20
N PHE A 95 13.40 -7.37 -14.87
CA PHE A 95 14.49 -7.80 -14.00
C PHE A 95 14.11 -9.12 -13.29
N ALA A 96 13.86 -10.18 -14.06
CA ALA A 96 13.35 -11.46 -13.56
C ALA A 96 14.20 -12.10 -12.45
N LEU A 97 15.53 -11.94 -12.50
CA LEU A 97 16.43 -12.43 -11.45
C LEU A 97 16.19 -11.69 -10.13
N LEU A 98 16.08 -10.36 -10.17
CA LEU A 98 15.84 -9.55 -8.97
C LEU A 98 14.47 -9.86 -8.37
N GLN A 99 13.43 -9.99 -9.21
CA GLN A 99 12.08 -10.33 -8.77
C GLN A 99 12.00 -11.67 -8.03
N ARG A 100 12.81 -12.66 -8.42
CA ARG A 100 12.81 -14.00 -7.80
C ARG A 100 13.30 -13.99 -6.35
N TRP A 101 14.24 -13.10 -6.02
CA TRP A 101 14.86 -13.04 -4.70
C TRP A 101 14.27 -11.95 -3.81
N LEU A 102 13.66 -10.91 -4.41
CA LEU A 102 13.07 -9.79 -3.68
C LEU A 102 12.09 -10.22 -2.57
N TRP A 103 11.26 -11.25 -2.81
CA TRP A 103 10.32 -11.71 -1.78
C TRP A 103 11.05 -12.37 -0.59
N LEU A 104 12.14 -13.10 -0.84
CA LEU A 104 12.96 -13.72 0.21
C LEU A 104 13.66 -12.63 1.03
N ASP A 105 14.26 -11.65 0.35
CA ASP A 105 14.93 -10.53 1.00
C ASP A 105 13.94 -9.76 1.90
N PHE A 106 12.74 -9.46 1.39
CA PHE A 106 11.70 -8.81 2.17
C PHE A 106 11.29 -9.64 3.40
N VAL A 107 11.06 -10.94 3.24
CA VAL A 107 10.68 -11.82 4.36
C VAL A 107 11.79 -11.86 5.42
N LEU A 108 13.05 -12.00 5.01
CA LEU A 108 14.19 -12.06 5.93
C LEU A 108 14.38 -10.73 6.67
N VAL A 109 14.27 -9.60 5.98
CA VAL A 109 14.40 -8.27 6.59
C VAL A 109 13.27 -8.02 7.60
N PHE A 110 12.02 -8.33 7.24
CA PHE A 110 10.90 -8.15 8.16
C PHE A 110 10.98 -9.11 9.36
N ALA A 111 11.37 -10.37 9.15
CA ALA A 111 11.57 -11.30 10.27
C ALA A 111 12.68 -10.84 11.21
N ALA A 112 13.79 -10.33 10.67
CA ALA A 112 14.88 -9.78 11.48
C ALA A 112 14.43 -8.52 12.25
N LEU A 113 13.65 -7.65 11.61
CA LEU A 113 13.05 -6.48 12.23
C LEU A 113 12.11 -6.87 13.37
N ASP A 114 11.25 -7.86 13.18
CA ASP A 114 10.32 -8.35 14.19
C ASP A 114 11.06 -8.92 15.40
N VAL A 115 12.09 -9.74 15.17
CA VAL A 115 12.97 -10.26 16.25
C VAL A 115 13.65 -9.11 16.98
N TYR A 116 14.16 -8.11 16.26
CA TYR A 116 14.78 -6.94 16.86
C TYR A 116 13.76 -6.17 17.73
N LEU A 117 12.59 -5.84 17.20
CA LEU A 117 11.56 -5.12 17.95
C LEU A 117 11.13 -5.88 19.20
N LEU A 118 10.93 -7.20 19.08
CA LEU A 118 10.53 -8.05 20.19
C LEU A 118 11.58 -8.07 21.31
N LEU A 119 12.86 -8.26 20.95
CA LEU A 119 13.95 -8.39 21.92
C LEU A 119 14.41 -7.05 22.51
N ARG A 120 14.49 -5.99 21.69
CA ARG A 120 15.09 -4.70 22.07
C ARG A 120 14.08 -3.66 22.51
N VAL A 121 12.83 -3.74 22.07
CA VAL A 121 11.82 -2.71 22.36
C VAL A 121 10.74 -3.27 23.29
N ILE A 122 10.11 -4.38 22.93
CA ILE A 122 8.93 -4.89 23.63
C ILE A 122 9.28 -5.60 24.94
N LEU A 123 10.18 -6.59 24.92
CA LEU A 123 10.58 -7.34 26.12
C LEU A 123 11.12 -6.47 27.27
N PRO A 124 11.96 -5.44 27.02
CA PRO A 124 12.43 -4.55 28.07
C PRO A 124 11.30 -3.71 28.68
N GLN A 125 10.32 -3.29 27.88
CA GLN A 125 9.17 -2.50 28.34
C GLN A 125 8.18 -3.31 29.16
N MET A 126 8.12 -4.64 28.98
CA MET A 126 7.27 -5.53 29.77
C MET A 126 7.90 -5.97 31.10
N LYS A 127 9.22 -5.84 31.24
CA LYS A 127 9.97 -6.24 32.46
C LYS A 127 10.20 -5.06 33.42
N ALA A 128 9.87 -3.84 33.00
CA ALA A 128 9.84 -2.64 33.83
C ALA A 128 8.44 -2.43 34.40
#